data_AF-A0A9P5A3Y7-F1
#
_entry.id   AF-A0A9P5A3Y7-F1
#
_cell.length_a   1.000
_cell.length_b   1.000
_cell.length_c   1.000
_cell.angle_alpha   90.00
_cell.angle_beta   90.00
_cell.angle_gamma   90.00
#
_symmetry.space_group_name_H-M   'P 1'
#
loop_
_entity.id
_entity.type
_entity.pdbx_description
1 polymer ?
#
loop_
_entity_poly.entity_id
_entity_poly.type
_entity_poly.pdbx_seq_one_letter_code
_entity_poly.pdbx_strand_id
1 'polypeptide(L)'
;MQLCWNSTTTDWIYSSNTLKEVGSIHTVQGYDLNHVGVIIGLYLRFQPARRRLIIDRDSYFDKMGKENNLTLGRTYSDDDLLRFITQIYAVLMTRGIRGTGYNNTILGKLLQQFVNDLY
;
A
#
# COMPACT_ATOMS: atom_id res chain seq x y z
N MET A 1 17.81 -8.50 7.45
CA MET A 1 18.04 -8.18 6.03
C MET A 1 17.57 -6.76 5.81
N GLN A 2 18.43 -5.86 5.33
CA GLN A 2 18.09 -4.46 5.10
C GLN A 2 17.70 -4.34 3.63
N LEU A 3 16.41 -4.06 3.37
CA LEU A 3 15.90 -3.84 2.02
C LEU A 3 16.04 -2.36 1.66
N CYS A 4 16.53 -2.09 0.45
CA CYS A 4 16.63 -0.73 -0.08
C CYS A 4 15.43 -0.43 -1.00
N TRP A 5 15.11 0.84 -1.18
CA TRP A 5 14.16 1.25 -2.22
C TRP A 5 14.71 0.92 -3.61
N ASN A 6 13.82 0.67 -4.56
CA ASN A 6 14.14 0.35 -5.94
C ASN A 6 15.15 1.35 -6.53
N SER A 7 16.23 0.85 -7.14
CA SER A 7 17.27 1.72 -7.71
C SER A 7 16.89 2.32 -9.07
N THR A 8 15.94 1.70 -9.77
CA THR A 8 15.44 2.14 -11.08
C THR A 8 13.91 2.24 -11.08
N THR A 9 13.38 3.16 -11.86
CA THR A 9 11.92 3.35 -12.00
C THR A 9 11.34 2.52 -13.15
N THR A 10 12.08 2.41 -14.25
CA THR A 10 11.68 1.63 -15.44
C THR A 10 12.21 0.20 -15.34
N ASP A 11 11.34 -0.77 -15.67
CA ASP A 11 11.63 -2.21 -15.70
C ASP A 11 12.35 -2.75 -14.47
N TRP A 12 12.08 -2.14 -13.31
CA TRP A 12 12.65 -2.56 -12.03
C TRP A 12 12.49 -4.05 -11.79
N ILE A 13 11.31 -4.60 -12.12
CA ILE A 13 10.94 -6.02 -11.96
C ILE A 13 11.90 -6.98 -12.69
N TYR A 14 12.55 -6.54 -13.77
CA TYR A 14 13.54 -7.35 -14.51
C TYR A 14 14.98 -7.08 -14.08
N SER A 15 15.21 -6.16 -13.15
CA SER A 15 16.57 -5.88 -12.68
C SER A 15 17.13 -7.02 -11.83
N SER A 16 18.44 -7.22 -11.94
CA SER A 16 19.18 -8.22 -11.15
C SER A 16 19.18 -7.93 -9.65
N ASN A 17 18.85 -6.69 -9.24
CA ASN A 17 18.82 -6.26 -7.85
C ASN A 17 17.44 -6.42 -7.19
N THR A 18 16.39 -6.75 -7.92
CA THR A 18 15.00 -6.89 -7.41
C THR A 18 14.88 -7.70 -6.13
N LEU A 19 15.65 -8.78 -6.00
CA LEU A 19 15.63 -9.67 -4.82
C LEU A 19 16.09 -8.96 -3.52
N LYS A 20 16.77 -7.83 -3.62
CA LYS A 20 17.30 -7.05 -2.49
C LYS A 20 16.59 -5.70 -2.31
N GLU A 21 15.59 -5.41 -3.14
CA GLU A 21 14.95 -4.11 -3.23
C GLU A 21 13.44 -4.20 -3.00
N VAL A 22 12.83 -3.05 -2.68
CA VAL A 22 11.38 -2.89 -2.55
C VAL A 22 10.91 -1.91 -3.61
N GLY A 23 9.97 -2.36 -4.44
CA GLY A 23 9.31 -1.54 -5.43
C GLY A 23 8.19 -0.69 -4.83
N SER A 24 7.87 0.42 -5.50
CA SER A 24 6.69 1.23 -5.22
C SER A 24 5.49 0.79 -6.06
N ILE A 25 4.30 1.31 -5.76
CA ILE A 25 3.11 1.09 -6.61
C ILE A 25 3.34 1.56 -8.05
N HIS A 26 4.10 2.63 -8.26
CA HIS A 26 4.38 3.18 -9.59
C HIS A 26 5.29 2.28 -10.44
N THR A 27 6.16 1.49 -9.80
CA THR A 27 7.08 0.58 -10.50
C THR A 27 6.51 -0.83 -10.68
N VAL A 28 5.46 -1.17 -9.94
CA VAL A 28 4.76 -2.47 -10.04
C VAL A 28 3.55 -2.41 -10.97
N GLN A 29 3.03 -1.21 -11.24
CA GLN A 29 1.85 -1.02 -12.07
C GLN A 29 2.03 -1.62 -13.47
N GLY A 30 1.09 -2.49 -13.88
CA GLY A 30 1.08 -3.14 -15.20
C GLY A 30 1.67 -4.55 -15.24
N TYR A 31 2.18 -5.05 -14.10
CA TYR A 31 2.74 -6.39 -14.01
C TYR A 31 2.01 -7.21 -12.95
N ASP A 32 1.66 -8.44 -13.30
CA ASP A 32 1.23 -9.45 -12.33
C ASP A 32 2.44 -10.33 -11.97
N LEU A 33 2.57 -10.63 -10.68
CA LEU A 33 3.72 -11.31 -10.11
C LEU A 33 3.30 -12.69 -9.58
N ASN A 34 4.19 -13.68 -9.66
CA ASN A 34 3.91 -15.01 -9.10
C ASN A 34 3.63 -14.93 -7.59
N HIS A 35 4.44 -14.15 -6.87
CA HIS A 35 4.30 -13.91 -5.43
C HIS A 35 4.58 -12.44 -5.12
N VAL A 36 3.83 -11.87 -4.18
CA VAL A 36 4.00 -10.47 -3.75
C VAL A 36 4.16 -10.41 -2.23
N GLY A 37 5.15 -9.65 -1.76
CA GLY A 37 5.26 -9.23 -0.38
C GLY A 37 4.80 -7.78 -0.24
N VAL A 38 3.77 -7.53 0.55
CA VAL A 38 3.25 -6.17 0.81
C VAL A 38 3.71 -5.71 2.18
N ILE A 39 4.40 -4.57 2.22
CA ILE A 39 4.78 -3.91 3.47
C ILE A 39 3.69 -2.92 3.84
N ILE A 40 3.00 -3.19 4.95
CA ILE A 40 1.98 -2.32 5.50
C ILE A 40 2.68 -1.32 6.43
N GLY A 41 2.50 -0.03 6.14
CA GLY A 41 3.08 1.07 6.91
C GLY A 41 2.40 1.28 8.27
N LEU A 42 3.14 1.87 9.22
CA LEU A 42 2.69 2.11 10.60
C LEU A 42 1.53 3.11 10.73
N TYR A 43 1.25 3.86 9.66
CA TYR A 43 0.11 4.77 9.58
C TYR A 43 -1.24 4.06 9.56
N LEU A 44 -1.31 2.80 9.15
CA LEU A 44 -2.56 2.05 9.11
C LEU A 44 -2.74 1.28 10.42
N ARG A 45 -3.81 1.55 11.16
CA ARG A 45 -4.12 0.89 12.43
C ARG A 45 -5.52 0.30 12.40
N PHE A 46 -5.74 -0.76 13.16
CA PHE A 46 -7.07 -1.30 13.40
C PHE A 46 -7.62 -0.74 14.71
N GLN A 47 -8.85 -0.22 14.69
CA GLN A 47 -9.58 0.24 15.87
C GLN A 47 -10.62 -0.82 16.27
N PRO A 48 -10.36 -1.67 17.29
CA PRO A 48 -11.25 -2.79 17.63
C PRO A 48 -12.66 -2.34 18.04
N ALA A 49 -12.76 -1.24 18.80
CA ALA A 49 -14.02 -0.71 19.32
C ALA A 49 -15.02 -0.34 18.22
N ARG A 50 -14.53 0.09 17.05
CA ARG A 50 -15.36 0.48 15.90
C ARG A 50 -15.26 -0.52 14.74
N ARG A 51 -14.50 -1.61 14.94
CA ARG A 51 -14.18 -2.63 13.93
C ARG A 51 -13.79 -2.05 12.57
N ARG A 52 -12.98 -0.98 12.58
CA ARG A 52 -12.58 -0.25 11.37
C ARG A 52 -11.09 0.02 11.33
N LEU A 53 -10.56 0.19 10.11
CA LEU A 53 -9.23 0.74 9.90
C LEU A 53 -9.27 2.25 10.15
N ILE A 54 -8.17 2.79 10.69
CA ILE A 54 -7.96 4.22 10.88
C ILE A 54 -6.57 4.60 10.41
N ILE A 55 -6.40 5.85 10.00
CA ILE A 55 -5.11 6.43 9.63
C ILE A 55 -4.56 7.24 10.79
N ASP A 56 -3.31 6.98 11.13
CA ASP A 56 -2.47 7.84 11.94
C ASP A 56 -1.68 8.76 11.00
N ARG A 57 -2.13 10.02 10.88
CA ARG A 57 -1.53 11.01 9.98
C ARG A 57 -0.08 11.30 10.34
N ASP A 58 0.29 11.26 11.61
CA ASP A 58 1.66 11.60 12.03
C ASP A 58 2.65 10.55 11.54
N SER A 59 2.18 9.31 11.36
CA SER A 59 2.94 8.19 10.83
C SER A 59 2.89 8.06 9.28
N TYR A 60 2.14 8.93 8.59
CA TYR A 60 2.03 8.91 7.11
C TYR A 60 2.99 9.94 6.50
N PHE A 61 4.06 9.51 5.82
CA PHE A 61 5.14 10.42 5.43
C PHE A 61 5.09 10.92 3.97
N ASP A 62 4.08 10.51 3.20
CA ASP A 62 3.87 11.02 1.85
C ASP A 62 3.27 12.43 1.91
N LYS A 63 4.12 13.43 1.66
CA LYS A 63 3.75 14.85 1.64
C LYS A 63 2.74 15.16 0.54
N MET A 64 2.89 14.57 -0.64
CA MET A 64 1.97 14.79 -1.77
C MET A 64 0.61 14.15 -1.49
N GLY A 65 0.59 12.96 -0.91
CA GLY A 65 -0.64 12.30 -0.46
C GLY A 65 -1.36 13.05 0.67
N LYS A 66 -0.64 13.82 1.49
CA LYS A 66 -1.20 14.70 2.53
C LYS A 66 -1.63 16.07 2.02
N GLU A 67 -1.12 16.51 0.87
CA GLU A 67 -1.33 17.86 0.39
C GLU A 67 -2.79 18.05 -0.03
N ASN A 68 -3.44 18.99 0.65
CA ASN A 68 -4.72 19.51 0.20
C ASN A 68 -4.48 20.14 -1.17
N ASN A 69 -5.26 19.73 -2.16
CA ASN A 69 -5.17 20.34 -3.47
C ASN A 69 -5.85 21.72 -3.41
N LEU A 70 -5.09 22.72 -3.00
CA LEU A 70 -5.52 24.12 -2.87
C LEU A 70 -6.02 24.68 -4.20
N THR A 71 -5.49 24.20 -5.32
CA THR A 71 -5.92 24.57 -6.69
C THR A 71 -7.32 24.07 -7.02
N LEU A 72 -7.77 22.97 -6.40
CA LEU A 72 -9.12 22.39 -6.55
C LEU A 72 -10.04 22.63 -5.35
N GLY A 73 -9.58 23.37 -4.33
CA GLY A 73 -10.34 23.62 -3.10
C GLY A 73 -10.66 22.37 -2.28
N ARG A 74 -9.89 21.30 -2.40
CA ARG A 74 -10.15 20.02 -1.71
C ARG A 74 -9.30 19.85 -0.47
N THR A 75 -9.97 19.77 0.68
CA THR A 75 -9.40 19.27 1.93
C THR A 75 -9.66 17.77 2.02
N TYR A 76 -8.62 16.96 2.12
CA TYR A 76 -8.78 15.52 2.27
C TYR A 76 -9.01 15.16 3.73
N SER A 77 -10.16 14.56 4.03
CA SER A 77 -10.47 14.02 5.35
C SER A 77 -9.64 12.76 5.66
N ASP A 78 -9.65 12.32 6.91
CA ASP A 78 -9.01 11.05 7.31
C ASP A 78 -9.62 9.87 6.58
N ASP A 79 -10.93 9.92 6.32
CA ASP A 79 -11.65 8.88 5.60
C ASP A 79 -11.29 8.86 4.10
N ASP A 80 -11.06 10.03 3.50
CA ASP A 80 -10.57 10.10 2.11
C ASP A 80 -9.16 9.51 1.98
N LEU A 81 -8.25 9.89 2.89
CA LEU A 81 -6.91 9.32 2.97
C LEU A 81 -6.95 7.81 3.18
N LEU A 82 -7.78 7.35 4.12
CA LEU A 82 -7.97 5.93 4.36
C LEU A 82 -8.42 5.22 3.09
N ARG A 83 -9.40 5.77 2.36
CA ARG A 83 -9.89 5.19 1.11
C ARG A 83 -8.80 5.11 0.04
N PHE A 84 -7.99 6.16 -0.14
CA PHE A 84 -6.90 6.13 -1.12
C PHE A 84 -5.84 5.11 -0.75
N ILE A 85 -5.45 5.06 0.51
CA ILE A 85 -4.47 4.12 1.04
C ILE A 85 -4.98 2.68 0.88
N THR A 86 -6.23 2.39 1.22
CA THR A 86 -6.79 1.04 1.06
C THR A 86 -6.90 0.63 -0.40
N GLN A 87 -7.21 1.57 -1.32
CA GLN A 87 -7.17 1.31 -2.76
C GLN A 87 -5.77 0.96 -3.27
N ILE A 88 -4.73 1.67 -2.80
CA ILE A 88 -3.33 1.35 -3.12
C ILE A 88 -3.00 -0.08 -2.67
N TYR A 89 -3.36 -0.45 -1.43
CA TYR A 89 -3.15 -1.81 -0.94
C TYR A 89 -3.97 -2.85 -1.72
N ALA A 90 -5.21 -2.54 -2.10
CA ALA A 90 -6.04 -3.42 -2.92
C ALA A 90 -5.38 -3.74 -4.26
N VAL A 91 -4.85 -2.70 -4.93
CA VAL A 91 -4.10 -2.88 -6.17
C VAL A 91 -2.86 -3.75 -5.95
N LEU A 92 -2.10 -3.54 -4.88
CA LEU A 92 -0.89 -4.33 -4.61
C LEU A 92 -1.21 -5.79 -4.25
N MET A 93 -2.26 -6.02 -3.47
CA MET A 93 -2.63 -7.35 -2.98
C MET A 93 -3.17 -8.26 -4.09
N THR A 94 -3.76 -7.67 -5.13
CA THR A 94 -4.31 -8.40 -6.28
C THR A 94 -3.26 -8.76 -7.35
N ARG A 95 -2.03 -8.25 -7.26
CA ARG A 95 -0.95 -8.59 -8.22
C ARG A 95 -0.33 -9.96 -8.01
N GLY A 96 -0.52 -10.59 -6.85
CA GLY A 96 0.02 -11.92 -6.57
C GLY A 96 -0.85 -13.03 -7.12
N ILE A 97 -0.43 -13.67 -8.23
CA ILE A 97 -1.20 -14.74 -8.89
C ILE A 97 -1.24 -16.01 -8.03
N ARG A 98 -0.10 -16.41 -7.44
CA ARG A 98 0.01 -17.64 -6.64
C ARG A 98 0.03 -17.37 -5.13
N GLY A 99 0.02 -16.09 -4.72
CA GLY A 99 -0.12 -15.72 -3.32
C GLY A 99 0.48 -14.37 -2.97
N THR A 100 -0.10 -13.76 -1.93
CA THR A 100 0.30 -12.46 -1.38
C THR A 100 0.61 -12.63 0.11
N GLY A 101 1.79 -12.20 0.54
CA GLY A 101 2.22 -12.14 1.94
C GLY A 101 2.29 -10.71 2.47
N TYR A 102 2.23 -10.54 3.78
CA TYR A 102 2.26 -9.23 4.44
C TYR A 102 3.01 -9.27 5.78
N ASN A 103 3.67 -8.17 6.12
CA ASN A 103 4.48 -8.02 7.35
C ASN A 103 3.65 -7.92 8.64
N ASN A 104 2.36 -7.52 8.55
CA ASN A 104 1.44 -7.49 9.67
C ASN A 104 0.22 -8.39 9.37
N THR A 105 0.15 -9.54 10.04
CA THR A 105 -0.86 -10.56 9.73
C THR A 105 -2.30 -10.10 9.96
N ILE A 106 -2.54 -9.31 11.00
CA ILE A 106 -3.89 -8.84 11.35
C ILE A 106 -4.36 -7.81 10.32
N LEU A 107 -3.54 -6.79 10.06
CA LEU A 107 -3.87 -5.76 9.07
C LEU A 107 -3.97 -6.35 7.67
N GLY A 108 -3.09 -7.27 7.31
CA GLY A 108 -3.12 -7.94 6.01
C GLY A 108 -4.40 -8.74 5.80
N LYS A 109 -4.86 -9.51 6.80
CA LYS A 109 -6.14 -10.22 6.72
C LYS A 109 -7.34 -9.28 6.61
N LEU A 110 -7.34 -8.18 7.36
CA LEU A 110 -8.41 -7.17 7.31
C LEU A 110 -8.47 -6.46 5.95
N LEU A 111 -7.32 -6.09 5.41
CA LEU A 111 -7.22 -5.51 4.07
C LEU A 111 -7.66 -6.51 3.01
N GLN A 112 -7.25 -7.78 3.11
CA GLN A 112 -7.70 -8.82 2.18
C GLN A 112 -9.22 -9.01 2.24
N GLN A 113 -9.82 -8.99 3.44
CA GLN A 113 -11.27 -9.05 3.58
C GLN A 113 -11.93 -7.84 2.91
N PHE A 114 -11.43 -6.63 3.15
CA PHE A 114 -11.93 -5.42 2.48
C PHE A 114 -11.83 -5.49 0.95
N VAL A 115 -10.73 -6.03 0.42
CA VAL A 115 -10.55 -6.25 -1.02
C VAL A 115 -11.58 -7.23 -1.55
N ASN A 116 -11.83 -8.32 -0.84
CA ASN A 116 -12.83 -9.31 -1.23
C ASN A 116 -14.26 -8.78 -1.13
N ASP A 117 -14.55 -7.83 -0.23
CA ASP A 117 -15.86 -7.21 -0.10
C ASP A 117 -16.13 -6.16 -1.20
N LEU A 118 -15.10 -5.73 -1.94
CA LEU A 118 -15.20 -4.78 -3.05
C LEU A 118 -15.52 -5.43 -4.40
N TYR A 119 -15.40 -6.76 -4.52
CA TYR A 119 -15.58 -7.54 -5.77
C TYR A 119 -16.54 -8.71 -5.55
#